data_AF-A0A495IWP4-F1
#
_entry.id   AF-A0A495IWP4-F1
#
_cell.length_a   1.000
_cell.length_b   1.000
_cell.length_c   1.000
_cell.angle_alpha   90.00
_cell.angle_beta   90.00
_cell.angle_gamma   90.00
#
_symmetry.space_group_name_H-M   'P 1'
#
loop_
_entity.id
_entity.type
_entity.pdbx_description
1 polymer ?
#
loop_
_entity_poly.entity_id
_entity_poly.type
_entity_poly.pdbx_seq_one_letter_code
_entity_poly.pdbx_strand_id
1 'polypeptide(L)'
;MKKMIILFLLFPALSRAQQVFQTDWENFWTMRDSITATGDTARQRDLVNRLYIARASEGLKAFMRNKDGLDFKWLALLKADPGFWDNLHLKKPLIDTAVWHLEQEIGRFRQVYPDLRPAQSFLIVGLRQQGGTIRGNLSLIGVEVVLNDPALTGDQLVRMGIHEYTHTQQKRPDFQQINVLTSAIREGACDFVAGLVTAIPAKTPYMAYGPAHEKEVWRSFQKEMYTRNNDNWVSTGPNPALPAPDLGYFVGYRICQAYYAQATDKKAALKAIIELDYANTDAVTDFFKRSGYQGGQ
;
A
#
# COMPACT_ATOMS: atom_id res chain seq x y z
N MET A 1 -2.20 65.50 -9.04
CA MET A 1 -2.75 64.26 -8.44
C MET A 1 -1.90 63.08 -8.92
N LYS A 2 -1.10 62.47 -8.04
CA LYS A 2 -0.24 61.32 -8.38
C LYS A 2 -1.12 60.09 -8.61
N LYS A 3 -1.09 59.51 -9.82
CA LYS A 3 -1.76 58.24 -10.13
C LYS A 3 -0.97 57.11 -9.48
N MET A 4 -1.54 56.53 -8.42
CA MET A 4 -1.01 55.34 -7.76
C MET A 4 -1.41 54.12 -8.60
N ILE A 5 -0.44 53.50 -9.26
CA ILE A 5 -0.64 52.24 -10.00
C ILE A 5 -0.56 51.11 -8.97
N ILE A 6 -1.69 50.49 -8.67
CA ILE A 6 -1.76 49.28 -7.83
C ILE A 6 -1.47 48.09 -8.76
N LEU A 7 -0.31 47.47 -8.57
CA LEU A 7 0.07 46.23 -9.25
C LEU A 7 -0.57 45.04 -8.51
N PHE A 8 -1.64 44.46 -9.07
CA PHE A 8 -2.18 43.20 -8.58
C PHE A 8 -1.26 42.05 -8.99
N LEU A 9 -0.48 41.53 -8.06
CA LEU A 9 0.20 40.24 -8.20
C LEU A 9 -0.86 39.12 -8.13
N LEU A 10 -1.36 38.71 -9.29
CA LEU A 10 -2.12 37.47 -9.44
C LEU A 10 -1.16 36.29 -9.24
N PHE A 11 -1.10 35.75 -8.03
CA PHE A 11 -0.54 34.42 -7.82
C PHE A 11 -1.49 33.41 -8.45
N PRO A 12 -1.07 32.59 -9.44
CA PRO A 12 -1.88 31.46 -9.84
C PRO A 12 -1.95 30.52 -8.64
N ALA A 13 -3.14 30.40 -8.05
CA ALA A 13 -3.43 29.29 -7.15
C ALA A 13 -3.35 28.02 -8.01
N LEU A 14 -2.20 27.35 -7.98
CA LEU A 14 -2.09 25.97 -8.43
C LEU A 14 -3.02 25.14 -7.52
N SER A 15 -4.26 24.99 -7.96
CA SER A 15 -5.15 23.94 -7.48
C SER A 15 -4.40 22.64 -7.71
N ARG A 16 -3.88 22.05 -6.63
CA ARG A 16 -3.33 20.71 -6.69
C ARG A 16 -4.50 19.79 -6.96
N ALA A 17 -4.50 19.14 -8.12
CA ALA A 17 -5.52 18.14 -8.44
C ALA A 17 -5.53 17.07 -7.34
N GLN A 18 -6.72 16.71 -6.88
CA GLN A 18 -6.92 15.62 -5.92
C GLN A 18 -6.25 14.34 -6.45
N GLN A 19 -5.44 13.71 -5.61
CA GLN A 19 -4.71 12.48 -5.90
C GLN A 19 -5.27 11.29 -5.13
N VAL A 20 -6.00 11.52 -4.04
CA VAL A 20 -6.54 10.48 -3.16
C VAL A 20 -8.07 10.46 -3.20
N PHE A 21 -8.64 9.32 -3.57
CA PHE A 21 -10.08 9.12 -3.78
C PHE A 21 -10.64 8.04 -2.86
N GLN A 22 -11.88 8.23 -2.41
CA GLN A 22 -12.60 7.27 -1.56
C GLN A 22 -14.04 7.02 -2.03
N THR A 23 -14.34 7.30 -3.30
CA THR A 23 -15.69 7.22 -3.87
C THR A 23 -16.36 5.86 -3.66
N ASP A 24 -15.57 4.78 -3.65
CA ASP A 24 -16.08 3.43 -3.47
C ASP A 24 -16.56 3.16 -2.04
N TRP A 25 -16.19 3.98 -1.05
CA TRP A 25 -16.77 3.87 0.29
C TRP A 25 -18.27 4.15 0.28
N GLU A 26 -18.67 5.30 -0.27
CA GLU A 26 -20.08 5.73 -0.30
C GLU A 26 -20.92 4.80 -1.19
N ASN A 27 -20.37 4.39 -2.33
CA ASN A 27 -21.03 3.44 -3.23
C ASN A 27 -21.25 2.07 -2.55
N PHE A 28 -20.28 1.60 -1.74
CA PHE A 28 -20.39 0.32 -1.05
C PHE A 28 -21.51 0.32 -0.02
N TRP A 29 -21.62 1.35 0.81
CA TRP A 29 -22.69 1.41 1.82
C TRP A 29 -24.06 1.65 1.20
N THR A 30 -24.15 2.49 0.15
CA THR A 30 -25.39 2.63 -0.64
C THR A 30 -25.87 1.28 -1.18
N MET A 31 -24.94 0.46 -1.69
CA MET A 31 -25.24 -0.89 -2.17
C MET A 31 -25.66 -1.81 -1.02
N ARG A 32 -24.94 -1.83 0.10
CA ARG A 32 -25.23 -2.68 1.25
C ARG A 32 -26.60 -2.40 1.85
N ASP A 33 -26.92 -1.13 2.10
CA ASP A 33 -28.19 -0.72 2.70
C ASP A 33 -29.38 -1.06 1.79
N SER A 34 -29.16 -1.02 0.46
CA SER A 34 -30.16 -1.45 -0.50
C SER A 34 -30.37 -2.98 -0.49
N ILE A 35 -29.30 -3.75 -0.27
CA ILE A 35 -29.36 -5.23 -0.21
C ILE A 35 -30.08 -5.71 1.06
N THR A 36 -29.89 -5.05 2.20
CA THR A 36 -30.52 -5.43 3.47
C THR A 36 -32.04 -5.16 3.47
N ALA A 37 -32.52 -4.27 2.60
CA ALA A 37 -33.95 -3.98 2.42
C ALA A 37 -34.73 -5.07 1.65
N THR A 38 -34.09 -6.15 1.20
CA THR A 38 -34.77 -7.24 0.48
C THR A 38 -34.15 -8.61 0.75
N GLY A 39 -34.99 -9.65 0.83
CA GLY A 39 -34.56 -11.05 0.94
C GLY A 39 -34.37 -11.77 -0.40
N ASP A 40 -34.78 -11.16 -1.52
CA ASP A 40 -34.68 -11.77 -2.85
C ASP A 40 -33.23 -11.72 -3.36
N THR A 41 -32.62 -12.90 -3.50
CA THR A 41 -31.21 -13.03 -3.92
C THR A 41 -30.97 -12.51 -5.34
N ALA A 42 -31.92 -12.66 -6.27
CA ALA A 42 -31.76 -12.13 -7.63
C ALA A 42 -31.75 -10.60 -7.60
N ARG A 43 -32.65 -9.99 -6.80
CA ARG A 43 -32.68 -8.54 -6.59
C ARG A 43 -31.44 -8.03 -5.87
N GLN A 44 -30.95 -8.73 -4.85
CA GLN A 44 -29.70 -8.36 -4.17
C GLN A 44 -28.50 -8.33 -5.14
N ARG A 45 -28.41 -9.32 -6.04
CA ARG A 45 -27.36 -9.36 -7.05
C ARG A 45 -27.46 -8.22 -8.07
N ASP A 46 -28.67 -7.89 -8.52
CA ASP A 46 -28.89 -6.71 -9.37
C ASP A 46 -28.42 -5.43 -8.67
N LEU A 47 -28.69 -5.27 -7.37
CA LEU A 47 -28.22 -4.14 -6.58
C LEU A 47 -26.68 -4.08 -6.48
N VAL A 48 -25.99 -5.22 -6.27
CA VAL A 48 -24.52 -5.25 -6.31
C VAL A 48 -23.99 -4.73 -7.65
N ASN A 49 -24.58 -5.23 -8.75
CA ASN A 49 -24.16 -4.84 -10.10
C ASN A 49 -24.39 -3.35 -10.36
N ARG A 50 -25.60 -2.83 -10.10
CA ARG A 50 -25.98 -1.45 -10.44
C ARG A 50 -25.40 -0.39 -9.51
N LEU A 51 -25.30 -0.69 -8.21
CA LEU A 51 -24.91 0.31 -7.21
C LEU A 51 -23.43 0.30 -6.90
N TYR A 52 -22.72 -0.82 -7.14
CA TYR A 52 -21.29 -0.94 -6.84
C TYR A 52 -20.44 -1.19 -8.08
N ILE A 53 -20.66 -2.30 -8.79
CA ILE A 53 -19.80 -2.69 -9.94
C ILE A 53 -19.88 -1.66 -11.08
N ALA A 54 -21.09 -1.21 -11.42
CA ALA A 54 -21.31 -0.24 -12.49
C ALA A 54 -20.85 1.18 -12.10
N ARG A 55 -20.84 1.50 -10.80
CA ARG A 55 -20.47 2.83 -10.26
C ARG A 55 -19.03 2.89 -9.73
N ALA A 56 -18.28 1.81 -9.90
CA ALA A 56 -16.92 1.70 -9.41
C ALA A 56 -16.04 2.87 -9.89
N SER A 57 -15.23 3.40 -8.96
CA SER A 57 -14.17 4.34 -9.30
C SER A 57 -13.16 3.71 -10.27
N GLU A 58 -12.28 4.52 -10.86
CA GLU A 58 -11.19 4.01 -11.68
C GLU A 58 -10.30 3.02 -10.92
N GLY A 59 -10.06 3.25 -9.63
CA GLY A 59 -9.32 2.32 -8.79
C GLY A 59 -10.01 0.98 -8.62
N LEU A 60 -11.31 0.97 -8.28
CA LEU A 60 -12.06 -0.29 -8.12
C LEU A 60 -12.26 -1.01 -9.47
N LYS A 61 -12.46 -0.28 -10.58
CA LYS A 61 -12.47 -0.87 -11.93
C LYS A 61 -11.14 -1.57 -12.23
N ALA A 62 -10.01 -0.95 -11.93
CA ALA A 62 -8.69 -1.54 -12.13
C ALA A 62 -8.42 -2.74 -11.20
N PHE A 63 -9.03 -2.75 -10.01
CA PHE A 63 -9.02 -3.90 -9.11
C PHE A 63 -9.83 -5.07 -9.69
N MET A 64 -11.04 -4.81 -10.19
CA MET A 64 -11.99 -5.77 -10.79
C MET A 64 -11.57 -6.23 -12.20
N ARG A 65 -10.44 -6.96 -12.31
CA ARG A 65 -9.91 -7.46 -13.60
C ARG A 65 -10.92 -8.31 -14.39
N ASN A 66 -11.71 -9.16 -13.70
CA ASN A 66 -12.85 -9.87 -14.26
C ASN A 66 -14.07 -9.61 -13.38
N LYS A 67 -15.18 -9.19 -14.00
CA LYS A 67 -16.45 -8.89 -13.32
C LYS A 67 -17.32 -10.13 -13.10
N ASP A 68 -17.05 -11.22 -13.80
CA ASP A 68 -17.85 -12.44 -13.74
C ASP A 68 -17.89 -13.00 -12.32
N GLY A 69 -19.11 -13.17 -11.81
CA GLY A 69 -19.39 -13.70 -10.49
C GLY A 69 -18.96 -12.82 -9.31
N LEU A 70 -18.55 -11.57 -9.55
CA LEU A 70 -18.21 -10.66 -8.45
C LEU A 70 -19.43 -10.30 -7.59
N ASP A 71 -20.61 -10.22 -8.21
CA ASP A 71 -21.88 -10.01 -7.53
C ASP A 71 -22.18 -11.09 -6.48
N PHE A 72 -21.95 -12.35 -6.84
CA PHE A 72 -22.04 -13.47 -5.91
C PHE A 72 -21.01 -13.37 -4.78
N LYS A 73 -19.77 -13.02 -5.10
CA LYS A 73 -18.68 -12.92 -4.11
C LYS A 73 -18.96 -11.84 -3.07
N TRP A 74 -19.36 -10.63 -3.49
CA TRP A 74 -19.73 -9.58 -2.55
C TRP A 74 -20.95 -9.95 -1.72
N LEU A 75 -22.00 -10.51 -2.35
CA LEU A 75 -23.19 -10.91 -1.62
C LEU A 75 -22.88 -11.99 -0.58
N ALA A 76 -22.04 -12.97 -0.92
CA ALA A 76 -21.59 -14.01 0.01
C ALA A 76 -20.79 -13.42 1.18
N LEU A 77 -19.86 -12.49 0.91
CA LEU A 77 -19.07 -11.82 1.96
C LEU A 77 -19.93 -10.97 2.90
N LEU A 78 -20.92 -10.25 2.37
CA LEU A 78 -21.86 -9.45 3.17
C LEU A 78 -22.71 -10.33 4.08
N LYS A 79 -23.15 -11.50 3.59
CA LYS A 79 -23.96 -12.46 4.36
C LYS A 79 -23.16 -13.25 5.39
N ALA A 80 -21.90 -13.57 5.09
CA ALA A 80 -21.08 -14.40 5.95
C ALA A 80 -20.69 -13.72 7.26
N ASP A 81 -20.54 -12.39 7.26
CA ASP A 81 -19.98 -11.66 8.41
C ASP A 81 -20.57 -10.23 8.51
N PRO A 82 -21.88 -10.09 8.80
CA PRO A 82 -22.53 -8.78 8.85
C PRO A 82 -21.93 -7.87 9.94
N GLY A 83 -21.51 -8.44 11.08
CA GLY A 83 -20.92 -7.70 12.19
C GLY A 83 -19.58 -7.06 11.84
N PHE A 84 -18.75 -7.71 11.02
CA PHE A 84 -17.54 -7.09 10.48
C PHE A 84 -17.87 -5.83 9.66
N TRP A 85 -18.87 -5.90 8.79
CA TRP A 85 -19.25 -4.76 7.94
C TRP A 85 -19.87 -3.62 8.76
N ASP A 86 -20.65 -3.92 9.80
CA ASP A 86 -21.14 -2.90 10.72
C ASP A 86 -19.99 -2.17 11.43
N ASN A 87 -19.04 -2.93 11.96
CA ASN A 87 -17.85 -2.34 12.60
C ASN A 87 -17.00 -1.54 11.61
N LEU A 88 -16.86 -2.00 10.37
CA LEU A 88 -16.15 -1.25 9.33
C LEU A 88 -16.87 0.06 9.03
N HIS A 89 -18.20 0.06 8.88
CA HIS A 89 -18.97 1.28 8.57
C HIS A 89 -18.74 2.41 9.60
N LEU A 90 -18.60 2.06 10.88
CA LEU A 90 -18.29 3.01 11.95
C LEU A 90 -16.92 3.70 11.79
N LYS A 91 -16.02 3.17 10.94
CA LYS A 91 -14.68 3.71 10.71
C LYS A 91 -14.63 4.81 9.65
N LYS A 92 -15.77 5.30 9.12
CA LYS A 92 -15.80 6.40 8.14
C LYS A 92 -14.96 7.63 8.55
N PRO A 93 -15.02 8.13 9.80
CA PRO A 93 -14.18 9.27 10.20
C PRO A 93 -12.66 9.01 10.05
N LEU A 94 -12.22 7.77 10.24
CA LEU A 94 -10.82 7.38 10.06
C LEU A 94 -10.40 7.45 8.59
N ILE A 95 -11.31 7.11 7.67
CA ILE A 95 -11.06 7.13 6.22
C ILE A 95 -11.02 8.58 5.72
N ASP A 96 -11.98 9.41 6.16
CA ASP A 96 -11.98 10.85 5.81
C ASP A 96 -10.67 11.53 6.25
N THR A 97 -10.23 11.24 7.47
CA THR A 97 -8.96 11.76 8.00
C THR A 97 -7.76 11.20 7.21
N ALA A 98 -7.77 9.91 6.89
CA ALA A 98 -6.68 9.27 6.14
C ALA A 98 -6.54 9.82 4.71
N VAL A 99 -7.64 10.15 4.03
CA VAL A 99 -7.59 10.80 2.70
C VAL A 99 -6.84 12.12 2.79
N TRP A 100 -7.20 12.96 3.77
CA TRP A 100 -6.55 14.25 3.95
C TRP A 100 -5.06 14.11 4.31
N HIS A 101 -4.72 13.23 5.26
CA HIS A 101 -3.32 12.98 5.64
C HIS A 101 -2.50 12.39 4.49
N LEU A 102 -3.05 11.44 3.72
CA LEU A 102 -2.33 10.83 2.61
C LEU A 102 -1.98 11.86 1.52
N GLU A 103 -2.86 12.82 1.23
CA GLU A 103 -2.53 13.93 0.32
C GLU A 103 -1.33 14.75 0.82
N GLN A 104 -1.30 15.05 2.13
CA GLN A 104 -0.18 15.78 2.73
C GLN A 104 1.12 14.97 2.64
N GLU A 105 1.07 13.67 2.96
CA GLU A 105 2.26 12.82 2.92
C GLU A 105 2.76 12.55 1.50
N ILE A 106 1.89 12.51 0.47
CA ILE A 106 2.35 12.53 -0.93
C ILE A 106 3.06 13.85 -1.24
N GLY A 107 2.59 14.97 -0.69
CA GLY A 107 3.30 16.26 -0.72
C GLY A 107 4.68 16.18 -0.08
N ARG A 108 4.80 15.59 1.11
CA ARG A 108 6.08 15.39 1.80
C ARG A 108 6.99 14.44 1.02
N PHE A 109 6.43 13.39 0.43
CA PHE A 109 7.17 12.45 -0.41
C PHE A 109 7.88 13.18 -1.55
N ARG A 110 7.17 14.08 -2.25
CA ARG A 110 7.75 14.90 -3.34
C ARG A 110 8.90 15.79 -2.86
N GLN A 111 8.90 16.26 -1.61
CA GLN A 111 9.98 17.10 -1.08
C GLN A 111 11.27 16.30 -0.85
N VAL A 112 11.14 15.06 -0.36
CA VAL A 112 12.29 14.16 -0.09
C VAL A 112 12.74 13.39 -1.32
N TYR A 113 11.85 13.20 -2.30
CA TYR A 113 12.12 12.58 -3.59
C TYR A 113 11.52 13.44 -4.73
N PRO A 114 12.25 14.45 -5.24
CA PRO A 114 11.74 15.41 -6.23
C PRO A 114 11.26 14.80 -7.56
N ASP A 115 11.79 13.63 -7.93
CA ASP A 115 11.45 12.92 -9.16
C ASP A 115 10.12 12.14 -9.08
N LEU A 116 9.36 12.30 -7.98
CA LEU A 116 8.09 11.62 -7.75
C LEU A 116 7.12 11.81 -8.92
N ARG A 117 6.85 10.71 -9.63
CA ARG A 117 5.92 10.66 -10.76
C ARG A 117 4.47 10.73 -10.27
N PRO A 118 3.58 11.42 -10.99
CA PRO A 118 2.17 11.48 -10.64
C PRO A 118 1.52 10.08 -10.63
N ALA A 119 0.86 9.77 -9.53
CA ALA A 119 0.01 8.60 -9.34
C ALA A 119 -1.26 9.01 -8.58
N GLN A 120 -2.28 8.16 -8.64
CA GLN A 120 -3.54 8.35 -7.93
C GLN A 120 -3.74 7.22 -6.93
N SER A 121 -4.17 7.55 -5.72
CA SER A 121 -4.48 6.60 -4.65
C SER A 121 -5.99 6.44 -4.51
N PHE A 122 -6.47 5.21 -4.41
CA PHE A 122 -7.89 4.88 -4.24
C PHE A 122 -8.08 4.03 -3.00
N LEU A 123 -8.85 4.53 -2.04
CA LEU A 123 -9.36 3.77 -0.91
C LEU A 123 -10.63 3.04 -1.40
N ILE A 124 -10.52 1.73 -1.53
CA ILE A 124 -11.57 0.86 -2.07
C ILE A 124 -12.07 -0.10 -1.00
N VAL A 125 -13.30 -0.59 -1.16
CA VAL A 125 -13.84 -1.72 -0.38
C VAL A 125 -13.81 -2.97 -1.26
N GLY A 126 -12.81 -3.81 -1.06
CA GLY A 126 -12.56 -4.96 -1.91
C GLY A 126 -13.35 -6.21 -1.51
N LEU A 127 -12.69 -7.36 -1.64
CA LEU A 127 -13.20 -8.69 -1.29
C LEU A 127 -12.48 -9.28 -0.06
N ARG A 128 -11.90 -8.44 0.82
CA ARG A 128 -11.11 -8.85 2.00
C ARG A 128 -9.84 -9.67 1.65
N GLN A 129 -9.24 -9.42 0.49
CA GLN A 129 -8.11 -10.24 0.00
C GLN A 129 -6.75 -9.54 0.11
N GLN A 130 -6.68 -8.23 -0.12
CA GLN A 130 -5.43 -7.49 -0.25
C GLN A 130 -5.56 -6.12 0.43
N GLY A 131 -4.60 -5.78 1.29
CA GLY A 131 -4.53 -4.46 1.93
C GLY A 131 -4.07 -3.36 0.98
N GLY A 132 -3.25 -3.70 -0.01
CA GLY A 132 -2.72 -2.79 -1.00
C GLY A 132 -2.36 -3.50 -2.31
N THR A 133 -2.42 -2.79 -3.43
CA THR A 133 -1.87 -3.23 -4.72
C THR A 133 -1.73 -2.04 -5.68
N ILE A 134 -0.97 -2.21 -6.77
CA ILE A 134 -0.88 -1.21 -7.83
C ILE A 134 -1.42 -1.71 -9.19
N ARG A 135 -1.92 -0.78 -10.01
CA ARG A 135 -2.28 -0.99 -11.42
C ARG A 135 -1.80 0.19 -12.25
N GLY A 136 -0.68 0.03 -12.95
CA GLY A 136 -0.03 1.16 -13.63
C GLY A 136 0.37 2.23 -12.61
N ASN A 137 -0.15 3.44 -12.77
CA ASN A 137 0.02 4.56 -11.85
C ASN A 137 -1.09 4.69 -10.79
N LEU A 138 -1.92 3.65 -10.61
CA LEU A 138 -2.95 3.62 -9.58
C LEU A 138 -2.44 2.83 -8.37
N SER A 139 -2.47 3.48 -7.21
CA SER A 139 -2.27 2.91 -5.87
C SER A 139 -3.64 2.55 -5.29
N LEU A 140 -3.88 1.29 -4.94
CA LEU A 140 -5.18 0.80 -4.50
C LEU A 140 -5.06 0.28 -3.06
N ILE A 141 -5.86 0.81 -2.14
CA ILE A 141 -5.82 0.49 -0.71
C ILE A 141 -7.16 -0.14 -0.31
N GLY A 142 -7.13 -1.41 0.10
CA GLY A 142 -8.30 -2.15 0.59
C GLY A 142 -8.59 -1.78 2.04
N VAL A 143 -9.54 -0.86 2.26
CA VAL A 143 -9.81 -0.33 3.61
C VAL A 143 -10.31 -1.40 4.57
N GLU A 144 -11.02 -2.41 4.06
CA GLU A 144 -11.57 -3.51 4.84
C GLU A 144 -10.48 -4.44 5.37
N VAL A 145 -9.33 -4.52 4.69
CA VAL A 145 -8.20 -5.33 5.12
C VAL A 145 -7.31 -4.53 6.08
N VAL A 146 -6.98 -3.28 5.72
CA VAL A 146 -6.10 -2.44 6.55
C VAL A 146 -6.73 -2.11 7.90
N LEU A 147 -8.05 -1.91 7.93
CA LEU A 147 -8.79 -1.63 9.16
C LEU A 147 -9.48 -2.88 9.74
N ASN A 148 -9.03 -4.08 9.43
CA ASN A 148 -9.66 -5.31 9.95
C ASN A 148 -9.51 -5.45 11.48
N ASP A 149 -8.41 -4.94 12.05
CA ASP A 149 -8.21 -4.91 13.50
C ASP A 149 -8.82 -3.63 14.12
N PRO A 150 -9.72 -3.73 15.11
CA PRO A 150 -10.30 -2.59 15.83
C PRO A 150 -9.28 -1.63 16.46
N ALA A 151 -8.08 -2.11 16.82
CA ALA A 151 -7.03 -1.30 17.44
C ALA A 151 -6.24 -0.44 16.42
N LEU A 152 -6.47 -0.63 15.12
CA LEU A 152 -5.80 0.14 14.07
C LEU A 152 -6.51 1.46 13.78
N THR A 153 -5.73 2.53 13.70
CA THR A 153 -6.17 3.89 13.38
C THR A 153 -6.05 4.16 11.88
N GLY A 154 -6.64 5.27 11.43
CA GLY A 154 -6.50 5.75 10.03
C GLY A 154 -5.06 5.96 9.58
N ASP A 155 -4.11 6.10 10.51
CA ASP A 155 -2.67 6.22 10.23
C ASP A 155 -2.13 5.03 9.43
N GLN A 156 -2.67 3.82 9.65
CA GLN A 156 -2.24 2.66 8.87
C GLN A 156 -2.72 2.72 7.41
N LEU A 157 -3.86 3.39 7.12
CA LEU A 157 -4.26 3.67 5.74
C LEU A 157 -3.30 4.66 5.07
N VAL A 158 -2.85 5.68 5.81
CA VAL A 158 -1.86 6.66 5.30
C VAL A 158 -0.54 5.97 5.00
N ARG A 159 -0.03 5.16 5.94
CA ARG A 159 1.21 4.40 5.76
C ARG A 159 1.11 3.44 4.56
N MET A 160 0.02 2.66 4.49
CA MET A 160 -0.24 1.75 3.36
C MET A 160 -0.35 2.53 2.05
N GLY A 161 -0.99 3.70 2.06
CA GLY A 161 -1.09 4.57 0.90
C GLY A 161 0.27 4.99 0.35
N ILE A 162 1.22 5.36 1.22
CA ILE A 162 2.59 5.68 0.79
C ILE A 162 3.38 4.44 0.36
N HIS A 163 3.16 3.28 1.00
CA HIS A 163 3.75 2.01 0.57
C HIS A 163 3.37 1.70 -0.88
N GLU A 164 2.07 1.69 -1.18
CA GLU A 164 1.57 1.42 -2.53
C GLU A 164 1.90 2.55 -3.52
N TYR A 165 1.93 3.81 -3.07
CA TYR A 165 2.42 4.91 -3.91
C TYR A 165 3.89 4.69 -4.28
N THR A 166 4.73 4.18 -3.37
CA THR A 166 6.14 3.87 -3.65
C THR A 166 6.25 2.78 -4.73
N HIS A 167 5.39 1.77 -4.71
CA HIS A 167 5.33 0.75 -5.78
C HIS A 167 5.08 1.36 -7.16
N THR A 168 4.30 2.44 -7.28
CA THR A 168 4.09 3.14 -8.57
C THR A 168 5.37 3.82 -9.10
N GLN A 169 6.35 4.03 -8.23
CA GLN A 169 7.63 4.65 -8.57
C GLN A 169 8.70 3.61 -8.92
N GLN A 170 8.55 2.35 -8.48
CA GLN A 170 9.48 1.27 -8.74
C GLN A 170 9.34 0.70 -10.16
N LYS A 171 10.43 0.14 -10.69
CA LYS A 171 10.37 -0.73 -11.86
C LYS A 171 9.79 -2.09 -11.45
N ARG A 172 8.78 -2.57 -12.18
CA ARG A 172 8.13 -3.86 -11.91
C ARG A 172 8.91 -4.99 -12.61
N PRO A 173 9.48 -5.96 -11.86
CA PRO A 173 10.13 -7.11 -12.46
C PRO A 173 9.13 -8.19 -12.88
N ASP A 174 9.60 -9.22 -13.58
CA ASP A 174 8.90 -10.51 -13.67
C ASP A 174 9.07 -11.27 -12.35
N PHE A 175 7.99 -11.33 -11.56
CA PHE A 175 8.00 -11.98 -10.25
C PHE A 175 8.35 -13.46 -10.28
N GLN A 176 8.20 -14.14 -11.43
CA GLN A 176 8.59 -15.54 -11.57
C GLN A 176 10.10 -15.74 -11.73
N GLN A 177 10.83 -14.66 -12.04
CA GLN A 177 12.26 -14.73 -12.35
C GLN A 177 13.16 -14.21 -11.21
N ILE A 178 12.60 -13.45 -10.28
CA ILE A 178 13.36 -12.83 -9.18
C ILE A 178 13.57 -13.77 -7.99
N ASN A 179 14.70 -13.59 -7.32
CA ASN A 179 15.02 -14.30 -6.10
C ASN A 179 14.42 -13.64 -4.85
N VAL A 180 14.47 -14.36 -3.72
CA VAL A 180 13.97 -13.89 -2.42
C VAL A 180 14.59 -12.54 -2.01
N LEU A 181 15.89 -12.31 -2.25
CA LEU A 181 16.56 -11.04 -1.95
C LEU A 181 15.90 -9.88 -2.68
N THR A 182 15.61 -10.06 -3.96
CA THR A 182 14.99 -9.04 -4.80
C THR A 182 13.57 -8.73 -4.33
N SER A 183 12.75 -9.75 -4.06
CA SER A 183 11.39 -9.56 -3.54
C SER A 183 11.40 -8.85 -2.19
N ALA A 184 12.28 -9.29 -1.28
CA ALA A 184 12.44 -8.70 0.04
C ALA A 184 12.83 -7.23 -0.03
N ILE A 185 13.88 -6.87 -0.76
CA ILE A 185 14.32 -5.47 -0.88
C ILE A 185 13.25 -4.62 -1.56
N ARG A 186 12.53 -5.14 -2.57
CA ARG A 186 11.47 -4.39 -3.25
C ARG A 186 10.32 -4.02 -2.31
N GLU A 187 9.80 -4.98 -1.56
CA GLU A 187 8.71 -4.74 -0.61
C GLU A 187 9.19 -3.97 0.64
N GLY A 188 10.36 -4.33 1.16
CA GLY A 188 10.98 -3.64 2.28
C GLY A 188 11.37 -2.19 1.98
N ALA A 189 11.69 -1.86 0.72
CA ALA A 189 11.88 -0.49 0.28
C ALA A 189 10.58 0.32 0.44
N CYS A 190 9.44 -0.21 0.01
CA CYS A 190 8.15 0.47 0.18
C CYS A 190 7.80 0.69 1.66
N ASP A 191 8.07 -0.31 2.52
CA ASP A 191 7.88 -0.16 3.96
C ASP A 191 8.81 0.89 4.58
N PHE A 192 10.08 0.90 4.16
CA PHE A 192 11.07 1.86 4.61
C PHE A 192 10.71 3.28 4.19
N VAL A 193 10.34 3.47 2.93
CA VAL A 193 9.91 4.77 2.41
C VAL A 193 8.65 5.24 3.12
N ALA A 194 7.66 4.37 3.33
CA ALA A 194 6.46 4.72 4.07
C ALA A 194 6.77 5.15 5.50
N GLY A 195 7.64 4.44 6.22
CA GLY A 195 8.10 4.85 7.55
C GLY A 195 8.83 6.20 7.54
N LEU A 196 9.75 6.40 6.59
CA LEU A 196 10.51 7.65 6.43
C LEU A 196 9.60 8.84 6.08
N VAL A 197 8.64 8.63 5.19
CA VAL A 197 7.72 9.62 4.64
C VAL A 197 6.48 9.83 5.50
N THR A 198 6.16 8.99 6.48
CA THR A 198 5.00 9.28 7.36
C THR A 198 5.38 9.43 8.82
N ALA A 199 6.55 8.94 9.24
CA ALA A 199 6.89 8.72 10.65
C ALA A 199 5.88 7.80 11.39
N ILE A 200 5.01 7.10 10.67
CA ILE A 200 4.04 6.16 11.22
C ILE A 200 4.69 4.77 11.23
N PRO A 201 4.84 4.13 12.40
CA PRO A 201 5.36 2.78 12.47
C PRO A 201 4.38 1.78 11.86
N ALA A 202 4.93 0.75 11.22
CA ALA A 202 4.16 -0.37 10.70
C ALA A 202 3.65 -1.25 11.86
N LYS A 203 2.33 -1.46 11.91
CA LYS A 203 1.69 -2.40 12.85
C LYS A 203 1.42 -3.73 12.14
N THR A 204 2.48 -4.46 11.80
CA THR A 204 2.39 -5.75 11.09
C THR A 204 3.06 -6.87 11.89
N PRO A 205 2.65 -8.13 11.70
CA PRO A 205 3.27 -9.26 12.40
C PRO A 205 4.79 -9.37 12.18
N TYR A 206 5.26 -9.15 10.94
CA TYR A 206 6.69 -9.20 10.64
C TYR A 206 7.50 -8.06 11.27
N MET A 207 6.92 -6.87 11.45
CA MET A 207 7.60 -5.76 12.14
C MET A 207 7.56 -5.89 13.67
N ALA A 208 6.63 -6.69 14.21
CA ALA A 208 6.66 -7.08 15.61
C ALA A 208 7.68 -8.19 15.87
N TYR A 209 7.70 -9.24 15.05
CA TYR A 209 8.55 -10.41 15.23
C TYR A 209 10.01 -10.16 14.79
N GLY A 210 10.20 -9.59 13.60
CA GLY A 210 11.52 -9.42 12.98
C GLY A 210 12.56 -8.75 13.87
N PRO A 211 12.30 -7.57 14.46
CA PRO A 211 13.25 -6.90 15.35
C PRO A 211 13.62 -7.72 16.60
N ALA A 212 12.68 -8.47 17.18
CA ALA A 212 12.93 -9.29 18.36
C ALA A 212 13.76 -10.56 18.04
N HIS A 213 13.74 -11.00 16.78
CA HIS A 213 14.35 -12.25 16.32
C HIS A 213 15.34 -12.04 15.15
N GLU A 214 15.92 -10.84 15.02
CA GLU A 214 16.64 -10.41 13.81
C GLU A 214 17.76 -11.38 13.40
N LYS A 215 18.56 -11.85 14.36
CA LYS A 215 19.67 -12.80 14.11
C LYS A 215 19.18 -14.15 13.59
N GLU A 216 18.04 -14.63 14.06
CA GLU A 216 17.45 -15.89 13.61
C GLU A 216 16.85 -15.76 12.22
N VAL A 217 16.04 -14.72 12.01
CA VAL A 217 15.44 -14.41 10.70
C VAL A 217 16.52 -14.24 9.65
N TRP A 218 17.60 -13.51 9.96
CA TRP A 218 18.71 -13.31 9.04
C TRP A 218 19.41 -14.61 8.65
N ARG A 219 19.74 -15.48 9.61
CA ARG A 219 20.39 -16.78 9.32
C ARG A 219 19.52 -17.65 8.40
N SER A 220 18.21 -17.63 8.59
CA SER A 220 17.28 -18.36 7.71
C SER A 220 17.21 -17.71 6.33
N PHE A 221 17.16 -16.38 6.27
CA PHE A 221 17.10 -15.62 5.02
C PHE A 221 18.33 -15.87 4.15
N GLN A 222 19.54 -15.88 4.74
CA GLN A 222 20.78 -16.11 4.00
C GLN A 222 20.81 -17.45 3.23
N LYS A 223 20.10 -18.46 3.72
CA LYS A 223 20.02 -19.78 3.05
C LYS A 223 19.17 -19.73 1.78
N GLU A 224 18.19 -18.83 1.73
CA GLU A 224 17.20 -18.76 0.66
C GLU A 224 17.29 -17.51 -0.21
N MET A 225 18.05 -16.49 0.18
CA MET A 225 18.05 -15.16 -0.45
C MET A 225 18.35 -15.17 -1.96
N TYR A 226 19.11 -16.15 -2.45
CA TYR A 226 19.42 -16.30 -3.87
C TYR A 226 18.57 -17.37 -4.58
N THR A 227 17.62 -17.99 -3.88
CA THR A 227 16.64 -18.94 -4.43
C THR A 227 15.38 -18.22 -4.90
N ARG A 228 14.48 -18.95 -5.58
CA ARG A 228 13.17 -18.45 -6.02
C ARG A 228 12.02 -18.80 -5.07
N ASN A 229 12.33 -19.19 -3.83
CA ASN A 229 11.35 -19.61 -2.82
C ASN A 229 10.63 -18.41 -2.18
N ASN A 230 10.07 -17.51 -3.00
CA ASN A 230 9.43 -16.29 -2.54
C ASN A 230 8.22 -16.56 -1.62
N ASP A 231 7.53 -17.68 -1.82
CA ASP A 231 6.35 -18.09 -1.04
C ASP A 231 6.66 -18.38 0.44
N ASN A 232 7.94 -18.48 0.82
CA ASN A 232 8.39 -18.58 2.21
C ASN A 232 8.60 -17.21 2.90
N TRP A 233 8.66 -16.12 2.13
CA TRP A 233 9.18 -14.83 2.61
C TRP A 233 8.27 -13.63 2.33
N VAL A 234 7.49 -13.66 1.25
CA VAL A 234 6.71 -12.51 0.76
C VAL A 234 5.34 -12.99 0.31
N SER A 235 4.29 -12.27 0.70
CA SER A 235 2.88 -12.63 0.45
C SER A 235 2.53 -14.03 0.97
N THR A 236 3.07 -14.42 2.12
CA THR A 236 2.95 -15.79 2.66
C THR A 236 1.56 -16.09 3.20
N GLY A 237 0.77 -15.05 3.48
CA GLY A 237 -0.47 -15.18 4.27
C GLY A 237 -0.20 -15.80 5.66
N PRO A 238 -1.23 -16.25 6.38
CA PRO A 238 -1.09 -16.85 7.71
C PRO A 238 -0.60 -18.30 7.63
N ASN A 239 0.63 -18.52 7.13
CA ASN A 239 1.24 -19.84 7.06
C ASN A 239 1.70 -20.29 8.47
N PRO A 240 1.10 -21.34 9.06
CA PRO A 240 1.44 -21.78 10.42
C PRO A 240 2.84 -22.40 10.54
N ALA A 241 3.50 -22.72 9.42
CA ALA A 241 4.87 -23.21 9.41
C ALA A 241 5.91 -22.09 9.53
N LEU A 242 5.50 -20.82 9.39
CA LEU A 242 6.37 -19.66 9.54
C LEU A 242 6.13 -19.03 10.92
N PRO A 243 7.19 -18.53 11.58
CA PRO A 243 7.04 -17.90 12.89
C PRO A 243 6.29 -16.57 12.81
N ALA A 244 6.35 -15.88 11.67
CA ALA A 244 5.53 -14.75 11.32
C ALA A 244 5.36 -14.68 9.80
N PRO A 245 4.23 -14.19 9.30
CA PRO A 245 4.03 -13.98 7.86
C PRO A 245 4.94 -12.87 7.34
N ASP A 246 5.33 -12.93 6.08
CA ASP A 246 5.95 -11.83 5.33
C ASP A 246 7.28 -11.29 5.90
N LEU A 247 8.08 -12.13 6.56
CA LEU A 247 9.37 -11.71 7.15
C LEU A 247 10.39 -11.16 6.14
N GLY A 248 10.23 -11.42 4.84
CA GLY A 248 11.01 -10.80 3.78
C GLY A 248 10.87 -9.27 3.76
N TYR A 249 9.71 -8.73 4.11
CA TYR A 249 9.49 -7.27 4.22
C TYR A 249 10.39 -6.66 5.28
N PHE A 250 10.49 -7.31 6.46
CA PHE A 250 11.36 -6.86 7.54
C PHE A 250 12.84 -6.87 7.12
N VAL A 251 13.32 -7.96 6.51
CA VAL A 251 14.72 -8.05 6.07
C VAL A 251 15.04 -6.98 5.02
N GLY A 252 14.17 -6.83 4.02
CA GLY A 252 14.32 -5.80 2.99
C GLY A 252 14.31 -4.39 3.56
N TYR A 253 13.44 -4.12 4.55
CA TYR A 253 13.39 -2.85 5.26
C TYR A 253 14.73 -2.55 5.93
N ARG A 254 15.32 -3.53 6.64
CA ARG A 254 16.61 -3.35 7.34
C ARG A 254 17.76 -3.13 6.36
N ILE A 255 17.76 -3.79 5.21
CA ILE A 255 18.73 -3.55 4.14
C ILE A 255 18.61 -2.10 3.62
N CYS A 256 17.39 -1.65 3.29
CA CYS A 256 17.16 -0.28 2.81
C CYS A 256 17.52 0.77 3.86
N GLN A 257 17.16 0.51 5.12
CA GLN A 257 17.50 1.36 6.27
C GLN A 257 19.01 1.48 6.44
N ALA A 258 19.75 0.37 6.40
CA ALA A 258 21.21 0.37 6.53
C ALA A 258 21.87 1.19 5.40
N TYR A 259 21.47 0.95 4.15
CA TYR A 259 21.93 1.71 2.99
C TYR A 259 21.66 3.21 3.13
N TYR A 260 20.44 3.58 3.54
CA TYR A 260 20.07 4.97 3.74
C TYR A 260 20.82 5.62 4.89
N ALA A 261 21.02 4.92 6.01
CA ALA A 261 21.64 5.44 7.22
C ALA A 261 23.08 5.91 6.99
N GLN A 262 23.88 5.12 6.26
CA GLN A 262 25.28 5.45 5.96
C GLN A 262 25.47 6.53 4.88
N ALA A 263 24.44 6.81 4.08
CA ALA A 263 24.56 7.78 2.99
C ALA A 263 24.63 9.21 3.51
N THR A 264 25.56 10.02 2.99
CA THR A 264 25.63 11.47 3.27
C THR A 264 24.50 12.21 2.56
N ASP A 265 24.27 11.93 1.28
CA ASP A 265 23.14 12.47 0.53
C ASP A 265 21.92 11.56 0.66
N LYS A 266 21.00 11.97 1.54
CA LYS A 266 19.75 11.24 1.81
C LYS A 266 18.79 11.21 0.61
N LYS A 267 18.75 12.28 -0.20
CA LYS A 267 17.86 12.33 -1.38
C LYS A 267 18.37 11.39 -2.46
N ALA A 268 19.68 11.37 -2.69
CA ALA A 268 20.30 10.41 -3.61
C ALA A 268 20.14 8.96 -3.12
N ALA A 269 20.26 8.71 -1.81
CA ALA A 269 20.04 7.39 -1.25
C ALA A 269 18.60 6.91 -1.43
N LEU A 270 17.62 7.77 -1.15
CA LEU A 270 16.21 7.47 -1.34
C LEU A 270 15.88 7.20 -2.82
N LYS A 271 16.41 8.01 -3.74
CA LYS A 271 16.30 7.78 -5.18
C LYS A 271 16.86 6.42 -5.58
N ALA A 272 18.05 6.06 -5.09
CA ALA A 272 18.68 4.77 -5.38
C ALA A 272 17.86 3.57 -4.85
N ILE A 273 17.18 3.71 -3.70
CA ILE A 273 16.27 2.69 -3.15
C ILE A 273 15.05 2.54 -4.07
N ILE A 274 14.40 3.64 -4.43
CA ILE A 274 13.14 3.63 -5.19
C ILE A 274 13.35 3.17 -6.64
N GLU A 275 14.44 3.62 -7.27
CA GLU A 275 14.70 3.40 -8.70
C GLU A 275 15.60 2.20 -8.98
N LEU A 276 15.94 1.40 -7.95
CA LEU A 276 16.70 0.18 -8.11
C LEU A 276 16.08 -0.69 -9.20
N ASP A 277 16.92 -1.21 -10.09
CA ASP A 277 16.47 -2.12 -11.14
C ASP A 277 16.22 -3.50 -10.57
N TYR A 278 15.04 -3.71 -10.00
CA TYR A 278 14.62 -4.97 -9.42
C TYR A 278 14.49 -6.12 -10.44
N ALA A 279 14.61 -5.86 -11.75
CA ALA A 279 14.70 -6.91 -12.76
C ALA A 279 16.14 -7.41 -12.96
N ASN A 280 17.14 -6.71 -12.42
CA ASN A 280 18.55 -7.05 -12.52
C ASN A 280 19.08 -7.55 -11.17
N THR A 281 19.23 -8.87 -11.04
CA THR A 281 19.68 -9.52 -9.81
C THR A 281 21.10 -9.10 -9.40
N ASP A 282 21.97 -8.73 -10.34
CA ASP A 282 23.33 -8.26 -10.03
C ASP A 282 23.27 -6.87 -9.43
N ALA A 283 22.45 -5.97 -9.99
CA ALA A 283 22.23 -4.64 -9.42
C ALA A 283 21.66 -4.70 -8.00
N VAL A 284 20.71 -5.61 -7.76
CA VAL A 284 20.14 -5.85 -6.42
C VAL A 284 21.20 -6.41 -5.46
N THR A 285 22.01 -7.36 -5.92
CA THR A 285 23.09 -7.95 -5.11
C THR A 285 24.14 -6.90 -4.75
N ASP A 286 24.51 -6.03 -5.67
CA ASP A 286 25.46 -4.95 -5.42
C ASP A 286 24.87 -3.86 -4.51
N PHE A 287 23.58 -3.54 -4.66
CA PHE A 287 22.87 -2.70 -3.70
C PHE A 287 22.90 -3.31 -2.29
N PHE A 288 22.61 -4.61 -2.16
CA PHE A 288 22.68 -5.32 -0.88
C PHE A 288 24.09 -5.26 -0.27
N LYS A 289 25.15 -5.56 -1.04
CA LYS A 289 26.54 -5.44 -0.55
C LYS A 289 26.85 -4.02 -0.08
N ARG A 290 26.45 -3.02 -0.86
CA ARG A 290 26.65 -1.60 -0.53
C ARG A 290 25.87 -1.18 0.70
N SER A 291 24.75 -1.82 1.03
CA SER A 291 23.99 -1.51 2.25
C SER A 291 24.75 -1.78 3.55
N GLY A 292 25.76 -2.65 3.51
CA GLY A 292 26.51 -3.07 4.69
C GLY A 292 25.70 -3.89 5.70
N TYR A 293 24.47 -4.29 5.38
CA TYR A 293 23.62 -5.03 6.30
C TYR A 293 24.12 -6.47 6.50
N GLN A 294 24.27 -6.88 7.76
CA GLN A 294 24.79 -8.20 8.14
C GLN A 294 23.88 -8.96 9.13
N GLY A 295 22.60 -8.57 9.26
CA GLY A 295 21.65 -9.28 10.12
C GLY A 295 21.51 -8.78 11.56
N GLY A 296 21.76 -7.48 11.78
CA GLY A 296 21.67 -6.85 13.10
C GLY A 296 22.88 -7.15 14.00
N GLN A 297 23.33 -6.13 14.74
CA GLN A 297 24.29 -6.29 15.84
C GLN A 297 23.64 -7.01 17.03
#